data_AF-F7S8D0-F1
#
_entry.id   AF-F7S8D0-F1
#
_cell.length_a   1.000
_cell.length_b   1.000
_cell.length_c   1.000
_cell.angle_alpha   90.00
_cell.angle_beta   90.00
_cell.angle_gamma   90.00
#
_symmetry.space_group_name_H-M   'P 1'
#
loop_
_entity.id
_entity.type
_entity.pdbx_description
1 polymer ?
#
loop_
_entity_poly.entity_id
_entity_poly.type
_entity_poly.pdbx_seq_one_letter_code
_entity_poly.pdbx_strand_id
1 'polypeptide(L)'
;MNKQQQSLVQIIKQSRLYNAVWATDVVPEQLVAPIAIEGLELRIRLTRVASIAGLLVAGAIAIDFGATTRRPAVLAAFLLLQLTYVALFCFTVAWPLVRRRVAGFDCARVLFNRLLFALGVFWAAYLILLMRASGPASQALILSIMCGLISTTIAAGPLSSTLAFWTPLTAGAFIALNVSHDLWRPVFVVSVAIYSAFVFFTMVAVNRRMLERSVNALELKRTSETIQMLLRDFEENASDWLWETDAALNLVHPSARLAEVAHRPAGEIRGNLFDFMAGTD
;
A
#
# COMPACT_ATOMS: atom_id res chain seq x y z
N MET A 1 -9.23 21.56 -24.80
CA MET A 1 -8.53 21.65 -23.51
C MET A 1 -7.47 22.74 -23.65
N ASN A 2 -7.62 23.86 -22.95
CA ASN A 2 -6.99 25.14 -23.31
C ASN A 2 -5.52 25.21 -22.83
N LYS A 3 -4.60 25.84 -23.59
CA LYS A 3 -3.14 25.95 -23.27
C LYS A 3 -2.88 26.46 -21.84
N GLN A 4 -3.74 27.34 -21.36
CA GLN A 4 -3.68 27.94 -20.02
C GLN A 4 -3.97 26.93 -18.89
N GLN A 5 -4.80 25.93 -19.16
CA GLN A 5 -5.10 24.85 -18.23
C GLN A 5 -3.94 23.85 -18.14
N GLN A 6 -3.21 23.65 -19.24
CA GLN A 6 -1.98 22.85 -19.26
C GLN A 6 -0.84 23.53 -18.50
N SER A 7 -0.65 24.85 -18.64
CA SER A 7 0.40 25.56 -17.90
C SER A 7 0.13 25.59 -16.39
N LEU A 8 -1.13 25.79 -15.97
CA LEU A 8 -1.52 25.72 -14.56
C LEU A 8 -1.27 24.35 -13.94
N VAL A 9 -1.60 23.27 -14.65
CA VAL A 9 -1.32 21.90 -14.19
C VAL A 9 0.19 21.65 -14.08
N GLN A 10 1.00 22.16 -15.01
CA GLN A 10 2.46 22.05 -14.93
C GLN A 10 3.04 22.84 -13.75
N ILE A 11 2.55 24.06 -13.49
CA ILE A 11 2.97 24.89 -12.35
C ILE A 11 2.62 24.20 -11.02
N ILE A 12 1.41 23.64 -10.90
CA ILE A 12 0.99 22.91 -9.70
C ILE A 12 1.89 21.68 -9.47
N LYS A 13 2.18 20.91 -10.53
CA LYS A 13 3.09 19.76 -10.45
C LYS A 13 4.52 20.12 -10.04
N GLN A 14 4.97 21.35 -10.33
CA GLN A 14 6.30 21.84 -9.94
C GLN A 14 6.35 22.48 -8.55
N SER A 15 5.21 22.61 -7.87
CA SER A 15 5.17 23.22 -6.53
C SER A 15 5.79 22.28 -5.48
N ARG A 16 6.59 22.84 -4.56
CA ARG A 16 7.15 22.09 -3.42
C ARG A 16 6.08 21.38 -2.58
N LEU A 17 4.90 21.98 -2.49
CA LEU A 17 3.72 21.41 -1.82
C LEU A 17 3.19 20.15 -2.53
N TYR A 18 3.11 20.17 -3.87
CA TYR A 18 2.70 19.00 -4.64
C TYR A 18 3.68 17.84 -4.44
N ASN A 19 4.98 18.12 -4.53
CA ASN A 19 6.01 17.11 -4.30
C ASN A 19 5.94 16.57 -2.87
N ALA A 20 5.76 17.44 -1.87
CA ALA A 20 5.65 17.02 -0.48
C ALA A 20 4.43 16.11 -0.21
N VAL A 21 3.30 16.36 -0.87
CA VAL A 21 2.06 15.58 -0.70
C VAL A 21 2.10 14.27 -1.48
N TRP A 22 2.59 14.28 -2.71
CA TRP A 22 2.59 13.11 -3.59
C TRP A 22 3.91 12.32 -3.58
N ALA A 23 4.89 12.78 -2.81
CA ALA A 23 6.22 12.18 -2.64
C ALA A 23 6.92 11.88 -3.98
N THR A 24 6.68 12.72 -5.00
CA THR A 24 7.30 12.61 -6.32
C THR A 24 8.80 12.92 -6.29
N ASP A 25 9.28 13.54 -5.21
CA ASP A 25 10.70 13.75 -4.92
C ASP A 25 11.39 12.50 -4.34
N VAL A 26 10.63 11.62 -3.69
CA VAL A 26 11.17 10.43 -2.99
C VAL A 26 11.28 9.22 -3.91
N VAL A 27 10.33 9.05 -4.84
CA VAL A 27 10.21 7.83 -5.64
C VAL A 27 10.88 8.01 -7.00
N PRO A 28 11.98 7.28 -7.31
CA PRO A 28 12.59 7.30 -8.63
C PRO A 28 11.61 6.81 -9.71
N GLU A 29 11.66 7.36 -10.93
CA GLU A 29 10.72 7.02 -12.02
C GLU A 29 10.65 5.51 -12.30
N GLN A 30 11.79 4.82 -12.20
CA GLN A 30 11.91 3.38 -12.41
C GLN A 30 11.18 2.54 -11.34
N LEU A 31 10.94 3.10 -10.16
CA LEU A 31 10.31 2.43 -9.02
C LEU A 31 8.81 2.80 -8.83
N VAL A 32 8.28 3.74 -9.61
CA VAL A 32 6.89 4.21 -9.48
C VAL A 32 5.87 3.08 -9.63
N ALA A 33 5.99 2.28 -10.69
CA ALA A 33 5.07 1.18 -10.96
C ALA A 33 5.11 0.06 -9.90
N PRO A 34 6.29 -0.50 -9.52
CA PRO A 34 6.34 -1.56 -8.51
C PRO A 34 5.85 -1.08 -7.14
N ILE A 35 6.20 0.14 -6.73
CA ILE A 35 5.73 0.71 -5.45
C ILE A 35 4.21 0.96 -5.47
N ALA A 36 3.67 1.43 -6.59
CA ALA A 36 2.22 1.61 -6.73
C ALA A 36 1.47 0.27 -6.60
N ILE A 37 1.99 -0.80 -7.19
CA ILE A 37 1.43 -2.16 -7.09
C ILE A 37 1.52 -2.66 -5.64
N GLU A 38 2.70 -2.62 -5.04
CA GLU A 38 2.91 -3.08 -3.66
C GLU A 38 2.03 -2.32 -2.67
N GLY A 39 1.95 -1.00 -2.82
CA GLY A 39 1.10 -0.14 -2.00
C GLY A 39 -0.38 -0.51 -2.12
N LEU A 40 -0.88 -0.72 -3.34
CA LEU A 40 -2.28 -1.14 -3.56
C LEU A 40 -2.54 -2.54 -2.99
N GLU A 41 -1.61 -3.48 -3.16
CA GLU A 41 -1.73 -4.84 -2.60
C GLU A 41 -1.77 -4.82 -1.07
N LEU A 42 -0.93 -4.00 -0.43
CA LEU A 42 -0.99 -3.80 1.02
C LEU A 42 -2.36 -3.23 1.43
N ARG A 43 -2.84 -2.20 0.72
CA ARG A 43 -4.14 -1.59 1.00
C ARG A 43 -5.29 -2.58 0.88
N ILE A 44 -5.29 -3.41 -0.17
CA ILE A 44 -6.31 -4.44 -0.40
C ILE A 44 -6.32 -5.45 0.75
N ARG A 45 -5.15 -5.90 1.21
CA ARG A 45 -5.03 -6.82 2.35
C ARG A 45 -5.62 -6.23 3.64
N LEU A 46 -5.28 -4.99 3.96
CA LEU A 46 -5.83 -4.29 5.13
C LEU A 46 -7.35 -4.07 4.99
N THR A 47 -7.81 -3.73 3.77
CA THR A 47 -9.22 -3.48 3.50
C THR A 47 -10.08 -4.73 3.69
N ARG A 48 -9.54 -5.94 3.49
CA ARG A 48 -10.27 -7.18 3.77
C ARG A 48 -10.70 -7.28 5.23
N VAL A 49 -9.77 -7.08 6.16
CA VAL A 49 -10.04 -7.11 7.61
C VAL A 49 -10.93 -5.93 8.00
N ALA A 50 -10.62 -4.74 7.48
CA ALA A 50 -11.41 -3.53 7.75
C ALA A 50 -12.86 -3.65 7.25
N SER A 51 -13.12 -4.40 6.17
CA SER A 51 -14.47 -4.62 5.66
C SER A 51 -15.30 -5.47 6.62
N ILE A 52 -14.71 -6.52 7.19
CA ILE A 52 -15.39 -7.35 8.20
C ILE A 52 -15.68 -6.52 9.45
N ALA A 53 -14.67 -5.84 9.99
CA ALA A 53 -14.83 -4.99 11.16
C ALA A 53 -15.90 -3.89 10.92
N GLY A 54 -15.85 -3.26 9.75
CA GLY A 54 -16.79 -2.22 9.35
C GLY A 54 -18.24 -2.70 9.24
N LEU A 55 -18.48 -3.89 8.65
CA LEU A 55 -19.81 -4.53 8.61
C LEU A 55 -20.37 -4.73 10.02
N LEU A 56 -19.54 -5.25 10.92
CA LEU A 56 -19.92 -5.52 12.31
C LEU A 56 -20.22 -4.22 13.08
N VAL A 57 -19.37 -3.20 12.92
CA VAL A 57 -19.57 -1.90 13.56
C VAL A 57 -20.83 -1.22 13.03
N ALA A 58 -21.06 -1.20 11.72
CA ALA A 58 -22.27 -0.65 11.13
C ALA A 58 -23.53 -1.39 11.63
N GLY A 59 -23.45 -2.72 11.73
CA GLY A 59 -24.51 -3.57 12.28
C GLY A 59 -24.79 -3.28 13.76
N ALA A 60 -23.75 -3.11 14.58
CA ALA A 60 -23.89 -2.76 15.99
C ALA A 60 -24.57 -1.39 16.17
N ILE A 61 -24.17 -0.38 15.38
CA ILE A 61 -24.84 0.93 15.37
C ILE A 61 -26.31 0.79 14.94
N ALA A 62 -26.60 -0.03 13.92
CA ALA A 62 -27.97 -0.26 13.46
C ALA A 62 -28.85 -0.91 14.54
N ILE A 63 -28.29 -1.80 15.37
CA ILE A 63 -28.98 -2.43 16.50
C ILE A 63 -29.26 -1.39 17.59
N ASP A 64 -28.25 -0.61 17.99
CA ASP A 64 -28.37 0.43 19.02
C ASP A 64 -29.42 1.50 18.63
N PHE A 65 -29.39 1.94 17.37
CA PHE A 65 -30.33 2.91 16.82
C PHE A 65 -31.57 2.26 16.20
N GLY A 66 -31.94 1.04 16.59
CA GLY A 66 -32.90 0.19 15.89
C GLY A 66 -34.21 0.87 15.45
N ALA A 67 -34.84 1.68 16.32
CA ALA A 67 -36.06 2.41 15.96
C ALA A 67 -35.83 3.47 14.88
N THR A 68 -34.72 4.18 14.95
CA THR A 68 -34.30 5.20 13.98
C THR A 68 -33.87 4.57 12.67
N THR A 69 -33.15 3.46 12.73
CA THR A 69 -32.66 2.70 11.56
C THR A 69 -33.81 2.17 10.70
N ARG A 70 -34.95 1.81 11.30
CA ARG A 70 -36.13 1.32 10.56
C ARG A 70 -36.82 2.37 9.69
N ARG A 71 -36.48 3.67 9.83
CA ARG A 71 -37.00 4.71 8.93
C ARG A 71 -36.50 4.46 7.50
N PRO A 72 -37.34 4.59 6.45
CA PRO A 72 -37.02 4.10 5.12
C PRO A 72 -35.75 4.70 4.52
N ALA A 73 -35.51 6.00 4.73
CA ALA A 73 -34.30 6.67 4.26
C ALA A 73 -33.03 6.18 4.98
N VAL A 74 -33.10 5.97 6.31
CA VAL A 74 -31.97 5.49 7.12
C VAL A 74 -31.66 4.04 6.77
N LEU A 75 -32.69 3.22 6.62
CA LEU A 75 -32.57 1.82 6.22
C LEU A 75 -31.95 1.69 4.83
N ALA A 76 -32.38 2.49 3.85
CA ALA A 76 -31.80 2.48 2.52
C ALA A 76 -30.30 2.84 2.54
N ALA A 77 -29.91 3.87 3.29
CA ALA A 77 -28.50 4.25 3.46
C ALA A 77 -27.69 3.14 4.14
N PHE A 78 -28.25 2.50 5.17
CA PHE A 78 -27.63 1.35 5.85
C PHE A 78 -27.44 0.16 4.89
N LEU A 79 -28.45 -0.21 4.11
CA LEU A 79 -28.35 -1.34 3.17
C LEU A 79 -27.34 -1.07 2.06
N LEU A 80 -27.27 0.16 1.53
CA LEU A 80 -26.26 0.55 0.55
C LEU A 80 -24.84 0.54 1.15
N LEU A 81 -24.71 0.94 2.41
CA LEU A 81 -23.45 0.83 3.15
C LEU A 81 -23.02 -0.63 3.28
N GLN A 82 -23.91 -1.54 3.69
CA GLN A 82 -23.61 -2.96 3.81
C GLN A 82 -23.28 -3.59 2.44
N LEU A 83 -24.02 -3.25 1.40
CA LEU A 83 -23.73 -3.70 0.04
C LEU A 83 -22.33 -3.28 -0.41
N THR A 84 -21.91 -2.06 -0.08
CA THR A 84 -20.58 -1.55 -0.44
C THR A 84 -19.47 -2.27 0.31
N TYR A 85 -19.67 -2.59 1.58
CA TYR A 85 -18.74 -3.43 2.34
C TYR A 85 -18.62 -4.84 1.77
N VAL A 86 -19.74 -5.47 1.39
CA VAL A 86 -19.73 -6.79 0.75
C VAL A 86 -19.02 -6.73 -0.60
N ALA A 87 -19.29 -5.70 -1.41
CA ALA A 87 -18.61 -5.51 -2.69
C ALA A 87 -17.09 -5.33 -2.52
N LEU A 88 -16.64 -4.55 -1.53
CA LEU A 88 -15.22 -4.40 -1.18
C LEU A 88 -14.62 -5.72 -0.70
N PHE A 89 -15.31 -6.46 0.17
CA PHE A 89 -14.84 -7.75 0.63
C PHE A 89 -14.67 -8.73 -0.54
N CYS A 90 -15.68 -8.88 -1.40
CA CYS A 90 -15.64 -9.68 -2.61
C CYS A 90 -14.48 -9.27 -3.54
N PHE A 91 -14.28 -7.96 -3.74
CA PHE A 91 -13.15 -7.45 -4.53
C PHE A 91 -11.81 -7.88 -3.92
N THR A 92 -11.63 -7.77 -2.60
CA THR A 92 -10.38 -8.15 -1.93
C THR A 92 -10.13 -9.66 -1.93
N VAL A 93 -11.19 -10.48 -1.92
CA VAL A 93 -11.09 -11.95 -2.01
C VAL A 93 -10.81 -12.40 -3.44
N ALA A 94 -11.43 -11.77 -4.44
CA ALA A 94 -11.19 -12.03 -5.85
C ALA A 94 -9.83 -11.51 -6.35
N TRP A 95 -9.16 -10.64 -5.58
CA TRP A 95 -7.91 -9.99 -5.96
C TRP A 95 -6.82 -10.94 -6.51
N PRO A 96 -6.54 -12.12 -5.94
CA PRO A 96 -5.51 -13.02 -6.49
C PRO A 96 -5.84 -13.51 -7.91
N LEU A 97 -7.12 -13.71 -8.22
CA LEU A 97 -7.58 -14.12 -9.55
C LEU A 97 -7.55 -12.94 -10.53
N VAL A 98 -8.00 -11.78 -10.06
CA VAL A 98 -7.99 -10.52 -10.82
C VAL A 98 -6.54 -10.13 -11.16
N ARG A 99 -5.62 -10.18 -10.21
CA ARG A 99 -4.18 -9.92 -10.40
C ARG A 99 -3.57 -10.77 -11.51
N ARG A 100 -3.95 -12.05 -11.62
CA ARG A 100 -3.44 -12.95 -12.67
C ARG A 100 -4.02 -12.66 -14.06
N ARG A 101 -5.20 -12.04 -14.13
CA ARG A 101 -5.95 -11.80 -15.38
C ARG A 101 -5.91 -10.36 -15.87
N VAL A 102 -5.53 -9.40 -15.03
CA VAL A 102 -5.63 -7.98 -15.34
C VAL A 102 -4.41 -7.51 -16.12
N ALA A 103 -4.61 -7.27 -17.41
CA ALA A 103 -3.69 -6.52 -18.28
C ALA A 103 -3.65 -5.00 -17.96
N GLY A 104 -4.58 -4.49 -17.13
CA GLY A 104 -4.71 -3.05 -16.81
C GLY A 104 -4.82 -2.78 -15.31
N PHE A 105 -3.69 -2.77 -14.60
CA PHE A 105 -3.57 -2.43 -13.16
C PHE A 105 -4.33 -1.14 -12.79
N ASP A 106 -4.30 -0.14 -13.67
CA ASP A 106 -5.00 1.13 -13.48
C ASP A 106 -6.52 1.00 -13.39
N CYS A 107 -7.14 0.11 -14.17
CA CYS A 107 -8.57 -0.10 -14.11
C CYS A 107 -9.00 -0.64 -12.73
N ALA A 108 -8.26 -1.64 -12.22
CA ALA A 108 -8.52 -2.19 -10.91
C ALA A 108 -8.29 -1.17 -9.78
N ARG A 109 -7.23 -0.36 -9.88
CA ARG A 109 -6.95 0.75 -8.96
C ARG A 109 -8.07 1.78 -8.94
N VAL A 110 -8.56 2.19 -10.12
CA VAL A 110 -9.67 3.16 -10.23
C VAL A 110 -10.96 2.59 -9.65
N LEU A 111 -11.29 1.33 -9.96
CA LEU A 111 -12.47 0.66 -9.42
C LEU A 111 -12.40 0.57 -7.89
N PHE A 112 -11.25 0.16 -7.35
CA PHE A 112 -11.03 0.08 -5.90
C PHE A 112 -11.20 1.45 -5.23
N ASN A 113 -10.63 2.51 -5.79
CA ASN A 113 -10.79 3.87 -5.26
C ASN A 113 -12.24 4.36 -5.34
N ARG A 114 -12.98 4.00 -6.39
CA ARG A 114 -14.42 4.31 -6.51
C ARG A 114 -15.24 3.60 -5.43
N LEU A 115 -14.95 2.35 -5.13
CA LEU A 115 -15.61 1.61 -4.05
C LEU A 115 -15.31 2.22 -2.68
N LEU A 116 -14.07 2.64 -2.42
CA LEU A 116 -13.70 3.35 -1.18
C LEU A 116 -14.39 4.71 -1.06
N PHE A 117 -14.52 5.44 -2.18
CA PHE A 117 -15.27 6.70 -2.20
C PHE A 117 -16.75 6.47 -1.91
N ALA A 118 -17.37 5.49 -2.59
CA ALA A 118 -18.76 5.11 -2.32
C ALA A 118 -18.96 4.70 -0.85
N LEU A 119 -18.02 3.95 -0.28
CA LEU A 119 -18.04 3.57 1.13
C LEU A 119 -18.11 4.79 2.05
N GLY A 120 -17.26 5.79 1.79
CA GLY A 120 -17.24 7.02 2.57
C GLY A 120 -18.51 7.85 2.39
N VAL A 121 -19.07 7.90 1.18
CA VAL A 121 -20.37 8.56 0.91
C VAL A 121 -21.51 7.88 1.67
N PHE A 122 -21.59 6.55 1.65
CA PHE A 122 -22.67 5.84 2.33
C PHE A 122 -22.54 5.86 3.85
N TRP A 123 -21.32 5.86 4.40
CA TRP A 123 -21.10 6.14 5.81
C TRP A 123 -21.56 7.54 6.19
N ALA A 124 -21.13 8.55 5.43
CA ALA A 124 -21.54 9.93 5.66
C ALA A 124 -23.06 10.06 5.61
N ALA A 125 -23.71 9.53 4.57
CA ALA A 125 -25.16 9.56 4.41
C ALA A 125 -25.88 8.88 5.57
N TYR A 126 -25.45 7.67 5.97
CA TYR A 126 -26.04 6.93 7.08
C TYR A 126 -25.95 7.72 8.39
N LEU A 127 -24.78 8.28 8.72
CA LEU A 127 -24.57 9.02 9.95
C LEU A 127 -25.23 10.40 9.95
N ILE A 128 -25.31 11.10 8.82
CA ILE A 128 -26.07 12.36 8.69
C ILE A 128 -27.56 12.10 8.93
N LEU A 129 -28.11 11.02 8.35
CA LEU A 129 -29.51 10.68 8.53
C LEU A 129 -29.82 10.24 9.98
N LEU A 130 -28.92 9.49 10.61
CA LEU A 130 -29.00 9.18 12.04
C LEU A 130 -28.92 10.46 12.90
N MET A 131 -28.00 11.37 12.59
CA MET A 131 -27.83 12.65 13.30
C MET A 131 -29.13 13.46 13.26
N ARG A 132 -29.72 13.59 12.07
CA ARG A 132 -30.99 14.32 11.87
C ARG A 132 -32.16 13.70 12.64
N ALA A 133 -32.15 12.38 12.76
CA ALA A 133 -33.27 11.61 13.27
C ALA A 133 -33.20 11.32 14.78
N SER A 134 -32.06 11.60 15.42
CA SER A 134 -31.77 11.28 16.83
C SER A 134 -31.76 12.51 17.72
N GLY A 135 -32.03 12.32 19.01
CA GLY A 135 -32.01 13.40 20.00
C GLY A 135 -30.59 13.83 20.43
N PRO A 136 -30.45 14.94 21.19
CA PRO A 136 -29.16 15.59 21.45
C PRO A 136 -28.10 14.70 22.11
N ALA A 137 -28.50 13.83 23.03
CA ALA A 137 -27.58 12.91 23.71
C ALA A 137 -26.90 11.94 22.73
N SER A 138 -27.65 11.40 21.75
CA SER A 138 -27.12 10.48 20.75
C SER A 138 -26.32 11.19 19.66
N GLN A 139 -26.57 12.47 19.41
CA GLN A 139 -25.86 13.25 18.40
C GLN A 139 -24.36 13.40 18.72
N ALA A 140 -24.02 13.59 20.00
CA ALA A 140 -22.61 13.60 20.43
C ALA A 140 -21.92 12.25 20.18
N LEU A 141 -22.62 11.14 20.43
CA LEU A 141 -22.12 9.79 20.13
C LEU A 141 -21.91 9.58 18.63
N ILE A 142 -22.86 10.02 17.79
CA ILE A 142 -22.72 9.94 16.33
C ILE A 142 -21.51 10.76 15.85
N LEU A 143 -21.31 11.97 16.38
CA LEU A 143 -20.15 12.80 16.06
C LEU A 143 -18.84 12.10 16.47
N SER A 144 -18.81 11.43 17.63
CA SER A 144 -17.65 10.65 18.08
C SER A 144 -17.34 9.47 17.14
N ILE A 145 -18.36 8.79 16.63
CA ILE A 145 -18.22 7.72 15.62
C ILE A 145 -17.65 8.29 14.32
N MET A 146 -18.11 9.46 13.88
CA MET A 146 -17.56 10.13 12.69
C MET A 146 -16.08 10.48 12.88
N CYS A 147 -15.69 11.01 14.04
CA CYS A 147 -14.28 11.28 14.36
C CYS A 147 -13.43 10.00 14.35
N GLY A 148 -13.96 8.89 14.89
CA GLY A 148 -13.31 7.58 14.83
C GLY A 148 -13.17 7.05 13.41
N LEU A 149 -14.21 7.17 12.57
CA LEU A 149 -14.14 6.77 11.16
C LEU A 149 -13.12 7.60 10.38
N ILE A 150 -13.08 8.91 10.60
CA ILE A 150 -12.07 9.79 10.00
C ILE A 150 -10.66 9.34 10.42
N SER A 151 -10.43 8.91 11.67
CA SER A 151 -9.11 8.43 12.09
C SER A 151 -8.67 7.17 11.35
N THR A 152 -9.61 6.28 11.00
CA THR A 152 -9.28 5.03 10.27
C THR A 152 -8.72 5.26 8.88
N THR A 153 -8.84 6.48 8.35
CA THR A 153 -8.20 6.83 7.07
C THR A 153 -6.69 6.86 7.23
N ILE A 154 -6.12 7.04 8.42
CA ILE A 154 -4.67 6.89 8.62
C ILE A 154 -4.32 5.41 8.51
N ALA A 155 -4.07 4.96 7.28
CA ALA A 155 -3.84 3.56 6.96
C ALA A 155 -2.83 3.42 5.81
N ALA A 156 -2.08 2.33 5.84
CA ALA A 156 -1.06 2.04 4.84
C ALA A 156 -1.67 1.81 3.45
N GLY A 157 -0.94 2.24 2.41
CA GLY A 157 -1.39 2.17 1.02
C GLY A 157 -1.24 3.49 0.26
N PRO A 158 -1.73 3.55 -1.00
CA PRO A 158 -1.61 4.74 -1.83
C PRO A 158 -2.45 5.88 -1.27
N LEU A 159 -1.86 7.09 -1.22
CA LEU A 159 -2.56 8.29 -0.73
C LEU A 159 -3.89 8.52 -1.45
N SER A 160 -3.97 8.23 -2.76
CA SER A 160 -5.20 8.35 -3.54
C SER A 160 -6.35 7.49 -3.02
N SER A 161 -6.09 6.25 -2.59
CA SER A 161 -7.10 5.35 -2.03
C SER A 161 -7.58 5.85 -0.69
N THR A 162 -6.66 6.36 0.13
CA THR A 162 -6.99 6.90 1.44
C THR A 162 -7.81 8.18 1.34
N LEU A 163 -7.43 9.10 0.45
CA LEU A 163 -8.18 10.32 0.17
C LEU A 163 -9.58 10.03 -0.38
N ALA A 164 -9.73 8.99 -1.21
CA ALA A 164 -11.02 8.57 -1.73
C ALA A 164 -12.02 8.27 -0.60
N PHE A 165 -11.58 7.65 0.50
CA PHE A 165 -12.44 7.39 1.65
C PHE A 165 -12.58 8.61 2.59
N TRP A 166 -11.48 9.32 2.85
CA TRP A 166 -11.44 10.46 3.78
C TRP A 166 -12.27 11.65 3.33
N THR A 167 -12.28 11.97 2.03
CA THR A 167 -12.94 13.16 1.49
C THR A 167 -14.46 13.20 1.74
N PRO A 168 -15.26 12.18 1.35
CA PRO A 168 -16.69 12.19 1.62
C PRO A 168 -17.03 12.05 3.12
N LEU A 169 -16.22 11.33 3.90
CA LEU A 169 -16.42 11.23 5.35
C LEU A 169 -16.27 12.58 6.05
N THR A 170 -15.21 13.31 5.71
CA THR A 170 -14.91 14.62 6.30
C THR A 170 -15.97 15.64 5.89
N ALA A 171 -16.33 15.69 4.60
CA ALA A 171 -17.43 16.52 4.14
C ALA A 171 -18.75 16.16 4.86
N GLY A 172 -18.99 14.86 5.03
CA GLY A 172 -20.14 14.34 5.75
C GLY A 172 -20.21 14.79 7.20
N ALA A 173 -19.08 14.86 7.91
CA ALA A 173 -19.02 15.33 9.29
C ALA A 173 -19.43 16.80 9.43
N PHE A 174 -18.98 17.66 8.51
CA PHE A 174 -19.42 19.07 8.47
C PHE A 174 -20.91 19.20 8.15
N ILE A 175 -21.43 18.39 7.23
CA ILE A 175 -22.86 18.36 6.92
C ILE A 175 -23.66 17.88 8.13
N ALA A 176 -23.19 16.84 8.84
CA ALA A 176 -23.85 16.32 10.04
C ALA A 176 -23.90 17.36 11.16
N LEU A 177 -22.82 18.12 11.38
CA LEU A 177 -22.81 19.26 12.31
C LEU A 177 -23.84 20.33 11.93
N ASN A 178 -23.96 20.65 10.64
CA ASN A 178 -24.91 21.65 10.17
C ASN A 178 -26.37 21.20 10.32
N VAL A 179 -26.63 19.90 10.14
CA VAL A 179 -27.97 19.30 10.30
C VAL A 179 -28.36 19.16 11.78
N SER A 180 -27.39 19.03 12.69
CA SER A 180 -27.64 19.09 14.13
C SER A 180 -27.73 20.56 14.58
N HIS A 181 -28.96 21.05 14.78
CA HIS A 181 -29.21 22.42 15.25
C HIS A 181 -28.48 22.75 16.57
N ASP A 182 -28.27 21.76 17.44
CA ASP A 182 -27.60 21.95 18.73
C ASP A 182 -26.06 21.90 18.65
N LEU A 183 -25.51 21.17 17.67
CA LEU A 183 -24.05 21.01 17.50
C LEU A 183 -23.45 22.00 16.50
N TRP A 184 -24.24 22.79 15.79
CA TRP A 184 -23.75 23.88 14.93
C TRP A 184 -23.22 25.07 15.74
N ARG A 185 -22.20 24.83 16.55
CA ARG A 185 -21.50 25.84 17.37
C ARG A 185 -20.08 25.99 16.85
N PRO A 186 -19.51 27.22 16.85
CA PRO A 186 -18.17 27.48 16.34
C PRO A 186 -17.11 26.53 16.93
N VAL A 187 -17.23 26.20 18.22
CA VAL A 187 -16.31 25.27 18.88
C VAL A 187 -16.26 23.90 18.19
N PHE A 188 -17.40 23.29 17.87
CA PHE A 188 -17.43 21.97 17.24
C PHE A 188 -16.96 22.01 15.79
N VAL A 189 -17.35 23.03 15.03
CA VAL A 189 -16.92 23.22 13.65
C VAL A 189 -15.40 23.40 13.59
N VAL A 190 -14.83 24.25 14.43
CA VAL A 190 -13.38 24.48 14.52
C VAL A 190 -12.66 23.23 15.00
N SER A 191 -13.18 22.52 16.01
CA SER A 191 -12.59 21.26 16.48
C SER A 191 -12.55 20.19 15.39
N VAL A 192 -13.65 19.97 14.65
CA VAL A 192 -13.70 19.00 13.55
C VAL A 192 -12.77 19.44 12.41
N ALA A 193 -12.66 20.74 12.12
CA ALA A 193 -11.73 21.26 11.11
C ALA A 193 -10.26 21.05 11.48
N ILE A 194 -9.86 21.41 12.70
CA ILE A 194 -8.49 21.21 13.20
C ILE A 194 -8.17 19.70 13.22
N TYR A 195 -9.08 18.88 13.73
CA TYR A 195 -8.90 17.43 13.78
C TYR A 195 -8.77 16.82 12.38
N SER A 196 -9.64 17.22 11.44
CA SER A 196 -9.58 16.73 10.05
C SER A 196 -8.29 17.16 9.35
N ALA A 197 -7.81 18.38 9.60
CA ALA A 197 -6.53 18.86 9.10
C ALA A 197 -5.35 18.07 9.70
N PHE A 198 -5.40 17.76 11.00
CA PHE A 198 -4.41 16.92 11.66
C PHE A 198 -4.38 15.50 11.10
N VAL A 199 -5.54 14.88 10.87
CA VAL A 199 -5.65 13.56 10.23
C VAL A 199 -5.10 13.60 8.81
N PHE A 200 -5.45 14.62 8.02
CA PHE A 200 -4.92 14.80 6.67
C PHE A 200 -3.39 14.92 6.66
N PHE A 201 -2.84 15.76 7.53
CA PHE A 201 -1.39 15.93 7.67
C PHE A 201 -0.71 14.62 8.06
N THR A 202 -1.24 13.93 9.07
CA THR A 202 -0.69 12.65 9.55
C THR A 202 -0.74 11.58 8.47
N MET A 203 -1.84 11.52 7.72
CA MET A 203 -2.02 10.61 6.59
C MET A 203 -0.96 10.85 5.49
N VAL A 204 -0.71 12.10 5.12
CA VAL A 204 0.35 12.45 4.15
C VAL A 204 1.73 12.08 4.69
N ALA A 205 2.02 12.41 5.95
CA ALA A 205 3.31 12.11 6.58
C ALA A 205 3.58 10.59 6.68
N VAL A 206 2.57 9.81 7.09
CA VAL A 206 2.65 8.34 7.17
C VAL A 206 2.81 7.73 5.78
N ASN A 207 2.07 8.20 4.77
CA ASN A 207 2.22 7.73 3.41
C ASN A 207 3.63 8.00 2.86
N ARG A 208 4.16 9.21 3.07
CA ARG A 208 5.54 9.55 2.65
C ARG A 208 6.58 8.64 3.29
N ARG A 209 6.53 8.44 4.62
CA ARG A 209 7.45 7.52 5.34
C ARG A 209 7.34 6.08 4.85
N MET A 210 6.13 5.64 4.49
CA MET A 210 5.92 4.32 3.92
C MET A 210 6.59 4.20 2.54
N LEU A 211 6.44 5.22 1.69
CA LEU A 211 7.08 5.25 0.37
C LEU A 211 8.61 5.25 0.48
N GLU A 212 9.19 6.06 1.36
CA GLU A 212 10.64 6.09 1.64
C GLU A 212 11.14 4.69 2.04
N ARG A 213 10.41 4.00 2.93
CA ARG A 213 10.75 2.63 3.35
C ARG A 213 10.67 1.63 2.19
N SER A 214 9.64 1.74 1.34
CA SER A 214 9.49 0.87 0.17
C SER A 214 10.60 1.09 -0.86
N VAL A 215 10.99 2.34 -1.12
CA VAL A 215 12.12 2.67 -2.00
C VAL A 215 13.40 2.05 -1.46
N ASN A 216 13.74 2.32 -0.20
CA ASN A 216 14.95 1.79 0.42
C ASN A 216 14.98 0.25 0.42
N ALA A 217 13.85 -0.41 0.66
CA ALA A 217 13.76 -1.87 0.62
C ALA A 217 14.02 -2.44 -0.77
N LEU A 218 13.52 -1.78 -1.83
CA LEU A 218 13.75 -2.19 -3.21
C LEU A 218 15.20 -1.95 -3.65
N GLU A 219 15.81 -0.84 -3.23
CA GLU A 219 17.22 -0.55 -3.50
C GLU A 219 18.15 -1.54 -2.81
N LEU A 220 17.93 -1.82 -1.52
CA LEU A 220 18.68 -2.84 -0.77
C LEU A 220 18.58 -4.22 -1.44
N LYS A 221 17.40 -4.59 -1.93
CA LYS A 221 17.21 -5.85 -2.64
C LYS A 221 18.04 -5.91 -3.93
N ARG A 222 18.06 -4.83 -4.71
CA ARG A 222 18.88 -4.73 -5.93
C ARG A 222 20.37 -4.87 -5.62
N THR A 223 20.87 -4.19 -4.60
CA THR A 223 22.28 -4.29 -4.20
C THR A 223 22.64 -5.71 -3.76
N SER A 224 21.77 -6.38 -3.00
CA SER A 224 21.99 -7.78 -2.61
C SER A 224 22.03 -8.73 -3.80
N GLU A 225 21.16 -8.54 -4.80
CA GLU A 225 21.16 -9.33 -6.04
C GLU A 225 22.45 -9.12 -6.84
N THR A 226 22.95 -7.87 -6.90
CA THR A 226 24.25 -7.58 -7.52
C THR A 226 25.40 -8.23 -6.77
N ILE A 227 25.42 -8.20 -5.42
CA ILE A 227 26.46 -8.87 -4.63
C ILE A 227 26.43 -10.38 -4.88
N GLN A 228 25.25 -11.00 -4.92
CA GLN A 228 25.15 -12.44 -5.21
C GLN A 228 25.58 -12.77 -6.64
N MET A 229 25.24 -11.92 -7.61
CA MET A 229 25.69 -12.10 -8.99
C MET A 229 27.22 -11.96 -9.08
N LEU A 230 27.80 -10.94 -8.45
CA LEU A 230 29.25 -10.78 -8.41
C LEU A 230 29.92 -11.93 -7.68
N LEU A 231 29.38 -12.37 -6.53
CA LEU A 231 29.92 -13.50 -5.78
C LEU A 231 29.88 -14.77 -6.63
N ARG A 232 28.78 -15.00 -7.34
CA ARG A 232 28.65 -16.09 -8.30
C ARG A 232 29.64 -15.95 -9.46
N ASP A 233 29.83 -14.76 -10.00
CA ASP A 233 30.81 -14.48 -11.05
C ASP A 233 32.24 -14.62 -10.52
N PHE A 234 32.50 -14.36 -9.24
CA PHE A 234 33.77 -14.62 -8.56
C PHE A 234 33.98 -16.13 -8.35
N GLU A 235 32.95 -16.88 -7.92
CA GLU A 235 33.01 -18.34 -7.83
C GLU A 235 33.24 -18.97 -9.22
N GLU A 236 32.57 -18.44 -10.25
CA GLU A 236 32.66 -18.92 -11.63
C GLU A 236 33.95 -18.47 -12.35
N ASN A 237 34.50 -17.26 -12.07
CA ASN A 237 35.65 -16.69 -12.82
C ASN A 237 36.93 -16.40 -12.02
N ALA A 238 36.90 -16.22 -10.69
CA ALA A 238 38.10 -15.92 -9.91
C ALA A 238 38.87 -17.17 -9.44
N SER A 239 38.41 -18.34 -9.84
CA SER A 239 39.10 -19.61 -9.66
C SER A 239 40.16 -19.79 -10.75
N ASP A 240 41.16 -18.91 -10.79
CA ASP A 240 42.36 -19.12 -11.62
C ASP A 240 43.09 -20.36 -11.07
N TRP A 241 42.70 -21.50 -11.61
CA TRP A 241 43.28 -22.83 -11.39
C TRP A 241 43.25 -23.29 -9.93
N LEU A 242 42.06 -23.48 -9.35
CA LEU A 242 41.95 -24.15 -8.06
C LEU A 242 42.23 -25.65 -8.18
N TRP A 243 42.94 -26.17 -7.18
CA TRP A 243 43.13 -27.60 -6.94
C TRP A 243 43.10 -27.89 -5.43
N GLU A 244 42.61 -29.07 -5.08
CA GLU A 244 42.70 -29.63 -3.72
C GLU A 244 43.74 -30.75 -3.67
N THR A 245 44.51 -30.84 -2.58
CA THR A 245 45.47 -31.95 -2.37
C THR A 245 45.15 -32.74 -1.10
N ASP A 246 45.50 -34.03 -1.09
CA ASP A 246 45.49 -34.84 0.14
C ASP A 246 46.70 -34.54 1.04
N ALA A 247 46.78 -35.19 2.20
CA ALA A 247 47.89 -35.05 3.14
C ALA A 247 49.25 -35.49 2.57
N ALA A 248 49.27 -36.21 1.43
CA ALA A 248 50.46 -36.63 0.71
C ALA A 248 50.75 -35.75 -0.53
N LEU A 249 50.06 -34.61 -0.67
CA LEU A 249 50.19 -33.64 -1.76
C LEU A 249 49.75 -34.16 -3.14
N ASN A 250 48.93 -35.22 -3.19
CA ASN A 250 48.35 -35.67 -4.45
C ASN A 250 47.15 -34.81 -4.82
N LEU A 251 47.00 -34.50 -6.12
CA LEU A 251 45.84 -33.78 -6.65
C LEU A 251 44.57 -34.65 -6.54
N VAL A 252 43.58 -34.16 -5.78
CA VAL A 252 42.32 -34.88 -5.52
C VAL A 252 41.15 -34.25 -6.29
N HIS A 253 41.01 -32.92 -6.23
CA HIS A 253 39.93 -32.19 -6.92
C HIS A 253 40.50 -31.02 -7.75
N PRO A 254 40.94 -31.27 -9.00
CA PRO A 254 41.29 -30.21 -9.93
C PRO A 254 40.03 -29.51 -10.45
N SER A 255 40.00 -28.19 -10.45
CA SER A 255 38.89 -27.41 -11.02
C SER A 255 38.78 -27.59 -12.54
N ALA A 256 37.59 -27.38 -13.11
CA ALA A 256 37.36 -27.51 -14.55
C ALA A 256 38.30 -26.61 -15.38
N ARG A 257 38.63 -25.42 -14.87
CA ARG A 257 39.55 -24.50 -15.53
C ARG A 257 41.00 -24.96 -15.52
N LEU A 258 41.45 -25.58 -14.42
CA LEU A 258 42.77 -26.21 -14.36
C LEU A 258 42.88 -27.34 -15.38
N ALA A 259 41.82 -28.14 -15.54
CA ALA A 259 41.74 -29.19 -16.55
C ALA A 259 41.79 -28.65 -17.99
N GLU A 260 41.06 -27.56 -18.26
CA GLU A 260 41.11 -26.87 -19.56
C GLU A 260 42.51 -26.35 -19.90
N VAL A 261 43.21 -25.71 -18.94
CA VAL A 261 44.56 -25.15 -19.16
C VAL A 261 45.61 -26.25 -19.26
N ALA A 262 45.47 -27.32 -18.50
CA ALA A 262 46.32 -28.51 -18.61
C ALA A 262 46.03 -29.34 -19.87
N HIS A 263 45.00 -28.99 -20.65
CA HIS A 263 44.52 -29.73 -21.82
C HIS A 263 44.26 -31.22 -21.54
N ARG A 264 43.83 -31.54 -20.31
CA ARG A 264 43.58 -32.90 -19.84
C ARG A 264 42.21 -32.98 -19.17
N PRO A 265 41.45 -34.07 -19.35
CA PRO A 265 40.23 -34.30 -18.57
C PRO A 265 40.54 -34.27 -17.08
N ALA A 266 39.66 -33.66 -16.27
CA ALA A 266 39.85 -33.56 -14.81
C ALA A 266 40.06 -34.94 -14.14
N GLY A 267 39.47 -36.01 -14.68
CA GLY A 267 39.66 -37.37 -14.17
C GLY A 267 41.05 -37.97 -14.40
N GLU A 268 41.82 -37.40 -15.32
CA GLU A 268 43.18 -37.83 -15.70
C GLU A 268 44.28 -36.99 -15.04
N ILE A 269 43.92 -35.91 -14.35
CA ILE A 269 44.85 -35.09 -13.57
C ILE A 269 44.95 -35.72 -12.18
N ARG A 270 45.98 -36.56 -12.01
CA ARG A 270 46.27 -37.32 -10.79
C ARG A 270 47.77 -37.43 -10.63
N GLY A 271 48.24 -37.53 -9.40
CA GLY A 271 49.65 -37.57 -9.07
C GLY A 271 50.02 -36.49 -8.08
N ASN A 272 51.31 -36.39 -7.77
CA ASN A 272 51.81 -35.38 -6.85
C ASN A 272 51.71 -33.99 -7.50
N LEU A 273 51.27 -32.99 -6.74
CA LEU A 273 51.14 -31.61 -7.21
C LEU A 273 52.44 -31.08 -7.84
N PHE A 274 53.60 -31.43 -7.28
CA PHE A 274 54.88 -30.92 -7.75
C PHE A 274 55.32 -31.54 -9.07
N ASP A 275 55.09 -32.84 -9.26
CA ASP A 275 55.43 -33.54 -10.51
C ASP A 275 54.53 -33.04 -11.66
N PHE A 276 53.25 -32.79 -11.36
CA PHE A 276 52.29 -32.19 -12.28
C PHE A 276 52.71 -30.77 -12.72
N MET A 277 53.14 -29.92 -11.78
CA MET A 277 53.60 -28.56 -12.11
C MET A 277 54.97 -28.54 -12.81
N ALA A 278 55.82 -29.54 -12.56
CA ALA A 278 57.11 -29.69 -13.23
C ALA A 278 56.99 -30.22 -14.68
N GLY A 279 55.81 -30.73 -15.06
CA GLY A 279 55.56 -31.35 -16.36
C GLY A 279 56.27 -32.70 -16.51
N THR A 280 56.52 -33.39 -15.39
CA THR A 280 57.25 -34.67 -15.35
C THR A 280 56.31 -35.89 -15.24
N ASP A 281 55.00 -35.64 -15.30
CA ASP A 281 53.91 -36.63 -15.34
C ASP A 281 53.58 -37.15 -16.74
#